data_AF-A0AB37GQW7-F1
#
_entry.id   AF-A0AB37GQW7-F1
#
_cell.length_a   1.000
_cell.length_b   1.000
_cell.length_c   1.000
_cell.angle_alpha   90.00
_cell.angle_beta   90.00
_cell.angle_gamma   90.00
#
_symmetry.space_group_name_H-M   'P 1'
#
loop_
_entity.id
_entity.type
_entity.pdbx_description
1 polymer ?
#
loop_
_entity_poly.entity_id
_entity_poly.type
_entity_poly.pdbx_seq_one_letter_code
_entity_poly.pdbx_strand_id
1 'polypeptide(L)' 'MKRLIIRYKNQYGRTVGHDTLWRGLDTLEDLKRRYGFLNEDLEHVEIDGEEYDLKKVRAALEKRG' A
#
# COMPACT_ATOMS: atom_id res chain seq x y z
N MET A 1 -15.18 3.00 -8.71
CA MET A 1 -14.14 2.62 -7.73
C MET A 1 -13.04 1.92 -8.52
N LYS A 2 -11.77 2.20 -8.23
CA LYS A 2 -10.64 1.59 -8.94
C LYS A 2 -10.17 0.34 -8.20
N ARG A 3 -9.57 -0.61 -8.91
CA ARG A 3 -8.91 -1.77 -8.26
C ARG A 3 -7.58 -1.31 -7.65
N LEU A 4 -7.22 -1.83 -6.50
CA LEU A 4 -5.93 -1.63 -5.84
C LEU A 4 -5.27 -3.00 -5.65
N ILE A 5 -4.06 -3.15 -6.18
CA ILE A 5 -3.18 -4.26 -5.83
C ILE A 5 -2.01 -3.68 -5.04
N ILE A 6 -1.77 -4.19 -3.84
CA ILE A 6 -0.57 -3.85 -3.07
C ILE A 6 0.23 -5.09 -2.73
N ARG A 7 1.55 -4.92 -2.61
CA ARG A 7 2.44 -5.91 -2.00
C ARG A 7 3.36 -5.23 -1.01
N TYR A 8 3.61 -5.89 0.11
CA TYR A 8 4.55 -5.41 1.12
C TYR A 8 5.22 -6.56 1.86
N LYS A 9 6.36 -6.28 2.50
CA LYS A 9 6.99 -7.17 3.48
C LYS A 9 6.30 -7.04 4.84
N ASN A 10 5.84 -8.15 5.40
CA ASN A 10 5.37 -8.14 6.78
C ASN A 10 6.55 -8.26 7.77
N GLN A 11 6.26 -8.16 9.06
CA GLN A 11 7.24 -8.29 10.16
C GLN A 11 8.04 -9.61 10.17
N TYR A 12 7.61 -10.62 9.40
CA TYR A 12 8.29 -11.91 9.26
C TYR A 12 9.13 -12.01 7.96
N GLY A 13 9.30 -10.91 7.22
CA GLY A 13 10.02 -10.86 5.94
C GLY A 13 9.26 -11.54 4.78
N ARG A 14 7.99 -11.91 4.96
CA ARG A 14 7.17 -12.52 3.92
C ARG A 14 6.47 -11.44 3.11
N THR A 15 6.46 -11.62 1.79
CA THR A 15 5.68 -10.75 0.90
C THR A 15 4.21 -11.11 1.01
N VAL A 16 3.38 -10.13 1.33
CA VAL A 16 1.93 -10.24 1.42
C VAL A 16 1.32 -9.36 0.34
N GLY A 17 0.41 -9.92 -0.45
CA GLY A 17 -0.34 -9.20 -1.47
C GLY A 17 -1.80 -9.02 -1.06
N HIS A 18 -2.39 -7.87 -1.39
CA HIS A 18 -3.83 -7.62 -1.27
C HIS A 18 -4.39 -7.10 -2.58
N ASP A 19 -5.60 -7.55 -2.89
CA ASP A 19 -6.42 -7.06 -4.00
C ASP A 19 -7.72 -6.52 -3.39
N THR A 20 -7.94 -5.23 -3.52
CA THR A 20 -9.06 -4.53 -2.88
C THR A 20 -9.50 -3.32 -3.71
N LEU A 21 -10.49 -2.57 -3.24
CA LEU A 21 -10.97 -1.37 -3.90
C LEU A 21 -10.19 -0.14 -3.42
N TRP A 22 -9.61 0.60 -4.36
CA TRP A 22 -8.98 1.89 -4.11
C TRP A 22 -10.03 2.97 -3.81
N ARG A 23 -9.94 3.57 -2.62
CA ARG A 23 -10.73 4.76 -2.23
C ARG A 23 -9.86 5.99 -1.94
N GLY A 24 -8.58 5.94 -2.31
CA GLY A 24 -7.58 6.95 -1.95
C GLY A 24 -6.58 6.41 -0.93
N LEU A 25 -5.73 7.30 -0.42
CA LEU A 25 -4.70 6.96 0.57
C LEU A 25 -5.27 6.31 1.83
N ASP A 26 -6.52 6.62 2.18
CA ASP A 26 -7.25 6.02 3.30
C ASP A 26 -7.26 4.48 3.21
N THR A 27 -7.36 3.90 2.00
CA THR A 27 -7.28 2.45 1.82
C THR A 27 -5.90 1.90 2.21
N LEU A 28 -4.81 2.61 1.91
CA LEU A 28 -3.46 2.19 2.34
C LEU A 28 -3.28 2.34 3.84
N GLU A 29 -3.81 3.41 4.44
CA GLU A 29 -3.75 3.61 5.89
C GLU A 29 -4.55 2.52 6.63
N ASP A 30 -5.73 2.14 6.14
CA ASP A 30 -6.50 1.02 6.67
C ASP A 30 -5.72 -0.29 6.57
N LEU A 31 -5.10 -0.58 5.43
CA LEU A 31 -4.28 -1.77 5.24
C LEU A 31 -3.07 -1.77 6.17
N LYS A 32 -2.42 -0.62 6.33
CA LYS A 32 -1.30 -0.41 7.25
C LYS A 32 -1.72 -0.68 8.69
N ARG A 33 -2.86 -0.14 9.14
CA ARG A 33 -3.41 -0.36 10.49
C ARG A 33 -3.83 -1.81 10.71
N ARG A 34 -4.43 -2.44 9.71
CA ARG A 34 -4.95 -3.82 9.81
C ARG A 34 -3.84 -4.87 9.83
N TYR A 35 -2.78 -4.66 9.06
CA TYR A 35 -1.74 -5.66 8.85
C TYR A 35 -0.36 -5.27 9.39
N GLY A 36 -0.19 -4.02 9.86
CA GLY A 36 0.98 -3.59 10.62
C GLY A 36 2.28 -3.47 9.82
N PHE A 37 2.23 -3.25 8.50
CA PHE A 37 3.45 -3.05 7.70
C PHE A 37 3.94 -1.59 7.76
N LEU A 38 5.22 -1.35 7.49
CA LEU A 38 5.80 -0.01 7.43
C LEU A 38 5.74 0.56 6.01
N ASN A 39 5.83 1.88 5.88
CA ASN A 39 5.82 2.51 4.56
C ASN A 39 6.99 2.02 3.70
N GLU A 40 8.16 1.78 4.32
CA GLU A 40 9.35 1.22 3.67
C GLU A 40 9.16 -0.22 3.18
N ASP A 41 8.22 -0.96 3.78
CA ASP A 41 7.92 -2.34 3.43
C ASP A 41 7.07 -2.45 2.15
N LEU A 42 6.45 -1.37 1.67
CA LEU A 42 5.66 -1.38 0.43
C LEU A 42 6.53 -1.71 -0.77
N GLU A 43 6.32 -2.87 -1.38
CA GLU A 43 7.10 -3.35 -2.54
C GLU A 43 6.43 -3.04 -3.87
N HIS A 44 5.10 -2.87 -3.87
CA HIS A 44 4.34 -2.62 -5.11
C HIS A 44 2.98 -2.00 -4.79
N VAL A 45 2.56 -1.06 -5.62
CA VAL A 45 1.23 -0.47 -5.62
C VAL A 45 0.78 -0.34 -7.06
N GLU A 46 -0.33 -0.94 -7.41
CA GLU A 46 -0.97 -0.82 -8.71
C GLU A 46 -2.43 -0.39 -8.51
N ILE A 47 -2.87 0.57 -9.30
CA ILE A 47 -4.23 1.10 -9.27
C ILE A 47 -4.81 0.99 -10.67
N ASP A 48 -5.88 0.20 -10.82
CA ASP A 48 -6.57 0.00 -12.10
C ASP A 48 -5.68 -0.52 -13.23
N GLY A 49 -4.65 -1.31 -12.91
CA GLY A 49 -3.67 -1.83 -13.87
C GLY A 49 -2.48 -0.91 -14.12
N GLU A 50 -2.44 0.28 -13.52
CA GLU A 50 -1.28 1.18 -13.59
C GLU A 50 -0.41 1.05 -12.35
N GLU A 51 0.89 0.77 -12.51
CA GLU A 51 1.84 0.76 -11.40
C GLU A 51 2.16 2.19 -10.94
N TYR A 52 2.11 2.42 -9.63
CA TYR A 52 2.33 3.72 -9.01
C TYR A 52 3.74 3.82 -8.42
N ASP A 53 4.32 5.02 -8.51
CA ASP A 53 5.63 5.31 -7.94
C ASP A 53 5.60 5.18 -6.40
N LEU A 54 6.35 4.21 -5.89
CA LEU A 54 6.41 3.90 -4.46
C LEU A 54 6.96 5.08 -3.64
N LYS A 55 7.89 5.88 -4.17
CA LYS A 55 8.44 7.02 -3.44
C LYS A 55 7.36 8.07 -3.19
N LYS A 56 6.54 8.37 -4.21
CA LYS A 56 5.40 9.29 -4.09
C LYS A 56 4.35 8.74 -3.13
N VAL A 57 4.02 7.46 -3.21
CA VAL A 57 3.03 6.84 -2.32
C VAL A 57 3.51 6.88 -0.87
N ARG A 58 4.76 6.50 -0.60
CA ARG A 58 5.36 6.55 0.74
C ARG A 58 5.39 7.97 1.29
N ALA A 59 5.87 8.93 0.51
CA ALA A 59 5.90 10.34 0.93
C ALA A 59 4.50 10.89 1.24
N ALA A 60 3.46 10.43 0.51
CA ALA A 60 2.08 10.82 0.78
C ALA A 60 1.55 10.19 2.08
N LEU A 61 1.93 8.94 2.38
CA LEU A 61 1.58 8.27 3.63
C LEU A 61 2.31 8.87 4.84
N GLU A 62 3.57 9.26 4.69
CA GLU A 62 4.35 9.91 5.75
C GLU A 62 3.82 11.30 6.10
N LYS A 63 3.29 12.05 5.13
CA LYS A 63 2.67 13.36 5.38
C LYS A 63 1.34 13.30 6.14
N ARG A 64 0.72 12.12 6.23
CA ARG A 64 -0.59 11.91 6.88
C ARG A 64 -0.50 11.24 8.25
N GLY A 65 0.60 10.55 8.55
CA GLY A 65 0.85 9.92 9.85
C GLY A 65 1.42 10.89 10.86
#